data_AF-A0AAV2J0R6-F1
#
_entry.id   AF-A0AAV2J0R6-F1
#
_cell.length_a   1.000
_cell.length_b   1.000
_cell.length_c   1.000
_cell.angle_alpha   90.00
_cell.angle_beta   90.00
_cell.angle_gamma   90.00
#
_symmetry.space_group_name_H-M   'P 1'
#
loop_
_entity.id
_entity.type
_entity.pdbx_description
1 polymer ?
#
loop_
_entity_poly.entity_id
_entity_poly.type
_entity_poly.pdbx_seq_one_letter_code
_entity_poly.pdbx_strand_id
1 'polypeptide(L)'
;MSASLVPAHVRPRGIDFSLSTCGETQCNSRGTCVSPPGGGTGLLCECSLGYRGQSCENRVNGGLSLPLTLSVIGVIIGLLLLAFIIAKIRQRLKKNQRRQLAARQGYNIAV
;
A
#
# COMPACT_ATOMS: atom_id res chain seq x y z
N MET A 1 -24.00 5.76 60.76
CA MET A 1 -24.58 5.23 59.52
C MET A 1 -23.83 5.83 58.34
N SER A 2 -23.15 4.98 57.57
CA SER A 2 -22.35 5.36 56.39
C SER A 2 -23.25 5.67 55.19
N ALA A 3 -23.14 6.88 54.65
CA ALA A 3 -23.82 7.28 53.42
C ALA A 3 -22.99 6.83 52.21
N SER A 4 -23.35 5.69 51.61
CA SER A 4 -22.81 5.25 50.33
C SER A 4 -23.46 6.06 49.21
N LEU A 5 -22.74 7.06 48.70
CA LEU A 5 -23.09 7.71 47.43
C LEU A 5 -22.97 6.67 46.31
N VAL A 6 -24.08 6.45 45.61
CA VAL A 6 -24.16 5.66 44.38
C VAL A 6 -23.41 6.42 43.27
N PRO A 7 -22.31 5.90 42.68
CA PRO A 7 -21.79 6.43 41.44
C PRO A 7 -22.33 5.59 40.27
N ALA A 8 -22.82 6.29 39.26
CA ALA A 8 -23.41 5.73 38.06
C ALA A 8 -22.52 4.66 37.41
N HIS A 9 -23.05 3.44 37.35
CA HIS A 9 -22.53 2.35 36.55
C HIS A 9 -22.75 2.67 35.06
N VAL A 10 -21.73 3.21 34.38
CA VAL A 10 -21.62 3.15 32.92
C VAL A 10 -20.43 2.27 32.60
N ARG A 11 -20.71 1.01 32.26
CA ARG A 11 -19.72 0.07 31.74
C ARG A 11 -20.10 -0.30 30.32
N PRO A 12 -19.33 0.13 29.31
CA PRO A 12 -19.18 -0.68 28.12
C PRO A 12 -17.69 -0.92 27.86
N ARG A 13 -17.32 -2.22 27.85
CA ARG A 13 -16.07 -2.78 27.30
C ARG A 13 -14.78 -2.27 27.97
N GLY A 14 -14.25 -3.09 28.87
CA GLY A 14 -13.08 -2.77 29.69
C GLY A 14 -11.83 -2.46 28.86
N ILE A 15 -11.17 -1.35 29.21
CA ILE A 15 -9.78 -1.05 28.92
C ILE A 15 -9.30 -0.25 30.14
N ASP A 16 -8.40 -0.83 30.94
CA ASP A 16 -7.83 -0.17 32.11
C ASP A 16 -7.05 1.08 31.69
N PHE A 17 -7.42 2.23 32.26
CA PHE A 17 -6.89 3.57 31.98
C PHE A 17 -5.49 3.82 32.58
N SER A 18 -4.73 2.77 32.88
CA SER A 18 -3.31 2.93 33.15
C SER A 18 -2.63 3.37 31.85
N LEU A 19 -2.14 4.61 31.78
CA LEU A 19 -1.40 5.15 30.62
C LEU A 19 -0.32 4.18 30.11
N SER A 20 0.22 3.36 31.01
CA SER A 20 1.14 2.26 30.74
C SER A 20 0.54 1.11 29.90
N THR A 21 -0.69 0.68 30.19
CA THR A 21 -1.37 -0.42 29.46
C THR A 21 -1.94 0.05 28.13
N CYS A 22 -2.36 1.31 28.05
CA CYS A 22 -2.93 1.86 26.82
C CYS A 22 -1.91 1.91 25.67
N GLY A 23 -0.66 2.32 25.93
CA GLY A 23 0.37 2.35 24.89
C GLY A 23 0.59 0.97 24.26
N GLU A 24 0.57 -0.09 25.06
CA GLU A 24 0.75 -1.48 24.62
C GLU A 24 -0.49 -2.04 23.91
N THR A 25 -1.67 -1.94 24.53
CA THR A 25 -2.88 -2.60 24.06
C THR A 25 -3.64 -1.80 23.01
N GLN A 26 -3.66 -0.47 23.14
CA GLN A 26 -4.46 0.42 22.30
C GLN A 26 -3.64 1.08 21.17
N CYS A 27 -2.38 1.43 21.44
CA CYS A 27 -1.47 2.02 20.46
C CYS A 27 -0.42 1.02 19.95
N ASN A 28 -0.68 -0.28 20.12
CA ASN A 28 0.12 -1.41 19.60
C ASN A 28 1.62 -1.32 19.97
N SER A 29 1.95 -0.82 21.17
CA SER A 29 3.30 -0.52 21.67
C SER A 29 4.12 0.45 20.80
N ARG A 30 3.45 1.15 19.88
CA ARG A 30 4.07 2.03 18.86
C ARG A 30 3.72 3.50 19.05
N GLY A 31 3.03 3.84 20.13
CA GLY A 31 2.64 5.20 20.47
C GLY A 31 2.29 5.36 21.94
N THR A 32 2.08 6.60 22.35
CA THR A 32 1.74 7.00 23.71
C THR A 32 0.31 7.53 23.75
N CYS A 33 -0.43 7.23 24.80
CA CYS A 33 -1.82 7.69 24.91
C CYS A 33 -1.89 9.10 25.48
N VAL A 34 -2.51 10.01 24.74
CA VAL A 34 -2.67 11.43 25.11
C VAL A 34 -4.14 11.85 25.06
N SER A 35 -4.53 12.74 25.99
CA SER A 35 -5.88 13.30 26.01
C SER A 35 -6.04 14.32 24.87
N PRO A 36 -7.17 14.34 24.15
CA PRO A 36 -7.40 15.30 23.08
C PRO A 36 -7.38 16.73 23.63
N PRO A 37 -6.78 17.68 22.89
CA PRO A 37 -6.87 19.10 23.22
C PRO A 37 -8.31 19.57 23.01
N GLY A 38 -9.12 19.49 24.07
CA GLY A 38 -10.56 19.77 24.01
C GLY A 38 -11.42 19.07 25.07
N GLY A 39 -10.82 18.23 25.93
CA GLY A 39 -11.55 17.64 27.07
C GLY A 39 -12.57 16.55 26.68
N GLY A 40 -12.33 15.86 25.57
CA GLY A 40 -13.14 14.71 25.15
C GLY A 40 -12.72 13.42 25.87
N THR A 41 -13.66 12.49 26.07
CA THR A 41 -13.44 11.16 26.66
C THR A 41 -12.74 10.16 25.72
N GLY A 42 -12.38 10.57 24.50
CA GLY A 42 -11.68 9.73 23.53
C GLY A 42 -10.18 9.82 23.73
N LEU A 43 -9.51 8.72 24.07
CA LEU A 43 -8.06 8.69 24.19
C LEU A 43 -7.43 8.65 22.78
N LEU A 44 -6.48 9.54 22.49
CA LEU A 44 -5.79 9.61 21.19
C LEU A 44 -4.39 9.00 21.31
N CYS A 45 -3.98 8.20 20.33
CA CYS A 45 -2.62 7.66 20.26
C CYS A 45 -1.68 8.66 19.57
N GLU A 46 -0.64 9.09 20.27
CA GLU A 46 0.49 9.81 19.72
C GLU A 46 1.54 8.81 19.21
N CYS A 47 1.57 8.60 17.90
CA CYS A 47 2.40 7.58 17.28
C CYS A 47 3.87 8.00 17.14
N SER A 48 4.78 7.04 17.34
CA SER A 48 6.21 7.21 17.08
C SER A 48 6.50 7.51 15.60
N LEU A 49 7.63 8.18 15.33
CA LEU A 49 8.05 8.51 13.96
C LEU A 49 8.05 7.26 13.09
N GLY A 50 7.24 7.26 12.03
CA GLY A 50 7.10 6.13 11.13
C GLY A 50 5.74 5.43 11.16
N TYR A 51 4.82 5.82 12.05
CA TYR A 51 3.49 5.22 12.21
C TYR A 51 2.37 6.27 12.19
N ARG A 52 1.21 5.85 11.70
CA ARG A 52 -0.06 6.60 11.58
C ARG A 52 -1.23 5.63 11.82
N GLY A 53 -2.43 6.17 11.91
CA GLY A 53 -3.64 5.41 12.25
C GLY A 53 -4.12 5.73 13.66
N GLN A 54 -5.34 5.32 13.98
CA GLN A 54 -5.95 5.59 15.29
C GLN A 54 -5.25 4.82 16.43
N SER A 55 -4.60 3.70 16.10
CA SER A 55 -3.88 2.80 16.98
C SER A 55 -2.41 2.60 16.56
N CYS A 56 -1.86 3.52 15.75
CA CYS A 56 -0.49 3.42 15.20
C CYS A 56 -0.26 2.13 14.38
N GLU A 57 -1.30 1.61 13.75
CA GLU A 57 -1.30 0.37 12.98
C GLU A 57 -0.66 0.53 11.58
N ASN A 58 -0.75 1.72 10.98
CA ASN A 58 -0.21 1.97 9.65
C ASN A 58 1.21 2.50 9.73
N ARG A 59 2.16 1.82 9.09
CA ARG A 59 3.47 2.42 8.83
C ARG A 59 3.32 3.55 7.81
N VAL A 60 3.89 4.73 8.05
CA VAL A 60 3.95 5.80 7.04
C VAL A 60 4.75 5.35 5.81
N ASN A 61 5.70 4.42 6.00
CA ASN A 61 6.43 3.77 4.91
C ASN A 61 5.56 2.72 4.18
N GLY A 62 4.49 2.23 4.79
CA GLY A 62 3.53 1.30 4.19
C GLY A 62 2.71 1.93 3.06
N GLY A 63 2.46 3.24 3.16
CA GLY A 63 1.83 4.02 2.09
C GLY A 63 2.76 4.32 0.92
N LEU A 64 4.07 4.13 1.09
CA LEU A 64 5.07 4.31 0.03
C LEU A 64 5.50 2.97 -0.59
N SER A 65 5.55 1.88 0.18
CA SER A 65 5.88 0.56 -0.36
C SER A 65 4.80 -0.01 -1.29
N LEU A 66 3.53 0.35 -1.11
CA LEU A 66 2.47 -0.06 -2.02
C LEU A 66 2.52 0.62 -3.40
N PRO A 67 2.64 1.96 -3.52
CA PRO A 67 2.78 2.60 -4.82
C PRO A 67 4.12 2.25 -5.51
N LEU A 68 5.21 2.08 -4.74
CA LEU A 68 6.52 1.75 -5.32
C LEU A 68 6.54 0.34 -5.93
N THR A 69 6.00 -0.66 -5.24
CA THR A 69 5.98 -2.04 -5.77
C THR A 69 5.08 -2.16 -7.00
N LEU A 70 3.90 -1.53 -6.98
CA LEU A 70 2.99 -1.52 -8.14
C LEU A 70 3.59 -0.76 -9.33
N SER A 71 4.28 0.36 -9.09
CA SER A 71 4.97 1.11 -10.14
C SER A 71 6.08 0.27 -10.79
N VAL A 72 6.94 -0.37 -10.00
CA VAL A 72 8.02 -1.24 -10.50
C VAL A 72 7.47 -2.42 -11.29
N ILE A 73 6.43 -3.10 -10.78
CA ILE A 73 5.77 -4.20 -11.48
C ILE A 73 5.16 -3.74 -12.81
N GLY A 74 4.50 -2.57 -12.82
CA GLY A 74 3.93 -1.98 -14.03
C GLY A 74 4.99 -1.69 -15.10
N VAL A 75 6.14 -1.15 -14.70
CA VAL A 75 7.28 -0.92 -15.61
C VAL A 75 7.83 -2.23 -16.16
N ILE A 76 8.04 -3.24 -15.31
CA ILE A 76 8.56 -4.55 -15.75
C ILE A 76 7.59 -5.22 -16.73
N ILE A 77 6.29 -5.27 -16.41
CA ILE A 77 5.27 -5.84 -17.29
C ILE A 77 5.21 -5.06 -18.61
N GLY A 78 5.22 -3.73 -18.55
CA GLY A 78 5.25 -2.87 -19.72
C GLY A 78 6.43 -3.16 -20.64
N LEU A 79 7.64 -3.28 -20.08
CA LEU A 79 8.86 -3.61 -20.83
C LEU A 79 8.81 -5.02 -21.43
N LEU A 80 8.29 -6.02 -20.70
CA LEU A 80 8.12 -7.39 -21.22
C LEU A 80 7.13 -7.43 -22.40
N LEU A 81 6.00 -6.72 -22.27
CA LEU A 81 5.01 -6.60 -23.35
C LEU A 81 5.58 -5.85 -24.56
N LEU A 82 6.26 -4.71 -24.35
CA LEU A 82 6.94 -3.98 -25.41
C LEU A 82 7.99 -4.82 -26.12
N ALA A 83 8.84 -5.53 -25.37
CA ALA A 83 9.85 -6.42 -25.92
C ALA A 83 9.22 -7.55 -26.73
N PHE A 84 8.14 -8.17 -26.24
CA PHE A 84 7.43 -9.21 -26.96
C PHE A 84 6.77 -8.69 -28.24
N ILE A 85 6.13 -7.52 -28.20
CA ILE A 85 5.53 -6.87 -29.37
C ILE A 85 6.62 -6.53 -30.39
N ILE A 86 7.72 -5.91 -29.99
CA ILE A 86 8.87 -5.61 -30.85
C ILE A 86 9.45 -6.90 -31.44
N ALA A 87 9.60 -7.96 -30.65
CA ALA A 87 10.07 -9.26 -31.13
C ALA A 87 9.11 -9.85 -32.16
N LYS A 88 7.80 -9.86 -31.90
CA LYS A 88 6.76 -10.31 -32.84
C LYS A 88 6.75 -9.48 -34.13
N ILE A 89 6.87 -8.16 -34.03
CA ILE A 89 6.93 -7.25 -35.16
C ILE A 89 8.20 -7.54 -35.97
N ARG A 90 9.37 -7.60 -35.35
CA ARG A 90 10.64 -7.93 -36.01
C ARG A 90 10.61 -9.31 -36.65
N GLN A 91 10.00 -10.29 -36.01
CA GLN A 91 9.81 -11.64 -36.55
C GLN A 91 8.89 -11.62 -37.79
N ARG A 92 7.75 -10.94 -37.71
CA ARG A 92 6.83 -10.80 -38.84
C ARG A 92 7.45 -10.01 -39.98
N LEU A 93 8.15 -8.92 -39.67
CA LEU A 93 8.90 -8.12 -40.64
C LEU A 93 9.98 -8.97 -41.30
N LYS A 94 10.79 -9.74 -40.57
CA LYS A 94 11.82 -10.61 -41.17
C LYS A 94 11.21 -11.71 -42.05
N LYS A 95 10.08 -12.30 -41.65
CA LYS A 95 9.35 -13.28 -42.47
C LYS A 95 8.77 -12.65 -43.73
N ASN A 96 8.16 -11.47 -43.61
CA ASN A 96 7.60 -10.73 -44.74
C ASN A 96 8.70 -10.19 -45.65
N GLN A 97 9.82 -9.72 -45.11
CA GLN A 97 10.96 -9.21 -45.87
C GLN A 97 11.61 -10.33 -46.68
N ARG A 98 11.75 -11.55 -46.11
CA ARG A 98 12.16 -12.73 -46.89
C ARG A 98 11.19 -13.02 -48.04
N ARG A 99 9.88 -12.93 -47.81
CA ARG A 99 8.85 -13.10 -48.85
C ARG A 99 8.89 -11.98 -49.91
N GLN A 100 9.14 -10.75 -49.49
CA GLN A 100 9.23 -9.58 -50.37
C GLN A 100 10.48 -9.63 -51.26
N LEU A 101 11.62 -10.08 -50.72
CA LEU A 101 12.83 -10.29 -51.49
C LEU A 101 12.62 -11.38 -52.54
N ALA A 102 11.99 -12.51 -52.19
CA ALA A 102 11.62 -13.54 -53.16
C ALA A 102 10.66 -13.03 -54.26
N ALA A 103 9.70 -12.17 -53.90
CA ALA A 103 8.76 -11.57 -54.86
C ALA A 103 9.43 -10.54 -55.79
N ARG A 104 10.32 -9.67 -55.26
CA ARG A 104 11.09 -8.71 -56.08
C ARG A 104 12.05 -9.41 -57.03
N GLN A 105 12.68 -10.49 -56.59
CA GLN A 105 13.59 -11.26 -57.43
C GLN A 105 12.82 -11.99 -58.54
N GLY A 106 11.61 -12.48 -58.25
CA GLY A 106 10.70 -13.03 -59.27
C GLY A 106 10.24 -12.00 -60.31
N TYR A 107 9.94 -10.76 -59.90
CA TYR A 107 9.56 -9.68 -60.82
C TYR A 107 10.69 -9.29 -61.79
N ASN A 108 11.94 -9.21 -61.31
CA ASN A 108 13.10 -8.85 -62.15
C ASN A 108 13.50 -9.95 -63.15
N ILE A 109 13.04 -11.20 -62.98
CA ILE A 109 13.32 -12.30 -63.91
C ILE A 109 12.21 -12.41 -64.98
N ALA A 110 11.03 -11.86 -64.71
CA ALA A 110 9.86 -11.93 -65.60
C ALA A 110 9.71 -10.71 -66.55
N VAL A 111 10.56 -9.69 -66.42
CA VAL A 111 10.70 -8.53 -67.32
C VAL A 111 11.90 -8.74 -68.22
#